data_AF-A0A2M8PCT6-F1
#
_entry.id   AF-A0A2M8PCT6-F1
#
_cell.length_a   1.000
_cell.length_b   1.000
_cell.length_c   1.000
_cell.angle_alpha   90.00
_cell.angle_beta   90.00
_cell.angle_gamma   90.00
#
_symmetry.space_group_name_H-M   'P 1'
#
loop_
_entity.id
_entity.type
_entity.pdbx_description
1 polymer ?
#
loop_
_entity_poly.entity_id
_entity_poly.type
_entity_poly.pdbx_seq_one_letter_code
_entity_poly.pdbx_strand_id
1 'polypeptide(L)'
;MSLEALALSLALIVALLLWIAAPLLRHGSRFAEHADVVLTERLQQHYERVLSALRDLEEDYSLGKLSQARYQAEREHWIAQGVEVLAELDRIGAFETADRTAAELDAAVDRQIEQAVAAYRKAHKLA
;
A
#
# COMPACT_ATOMS: atom_id res chain seq x y z
N MET A 1 -6.40 -44.29 -38.28
CA MET A 1 -6.19 -43.01 -37.56
C MET A 1 -4.83 -43.11 -36.90
N SER A 2 -3.83 -42.40 -37.41
CA SER A 2 -2.43 -42.56 -37.01
C SER A 2 -2.22 -42.03 -35.59
N LEU A 3 -1.59 -42.85 -34.74
CA LEU A 3 -1.22 -42.51 -33.36
C LEU A 3 -0.43 -41.19 -33.28
N GLU A 4 0.35 -40.91 -34.33
CA GLU A 4 1.10 -39.66 -34.53
C GLU A 4 0.18 -38.43 -34.60
N ALA A 5 -0.94 -38.51 -35.31
CA ALA A 5 -1.90 -37.41 -35.40
C ALA A 5 -2.60 -37.15 -34.06
N LEU A 6 -2.86 -38.21 -33.28
CA LEU A 6 -3.43 -38.11 -31.94
C LEU A 6 -2.43 -37.46 -30.96
N ALA A 7 -1.16 -37.88 -31.00
CA ALA A 7 -0.12 -37.32 -30.15
C ALA A 7 0.14 -35.84 -30.46
N LEU A 8 0.15 -35.48 -31.75
CA LEU A 8 0.34 -34.10 -32.19
C LEU A 8 -0.82 -33.19 -31.76
N SER A 9 -2.07 -33.66 -31.91
CA SER A 9 -3.23 -32.86 -31.49
C SER A 9 -3.27 -32.65 -29.98
N LEU A 10 -2.92 -33.68 -29.19
CA LEU A 10 -2.85 -33.58 -27.74
C LEU A 10 -1.76 -32.60 -27.30
N ALA A 11 -0.58 -32.65 -27.93
CA ALA A 11 0.51 -31.73 -27.64
C ALA A 11 0.12 -30.26 -27.91
N LEU A 12 -0.60 -30.01 -29.01
CA LEU A 12 -1.14 -28.68 -29.34
C LEU A 12 -2.16 -28.20 -28.31
N ILE A 13 -3.07 -29.07 -27.87
CA ILE A 13 -4.05 -28.74 -26.82
C ILE A 13 -3.35 -28.38 -25.52
N VAL A 14 -2.35 -29.18 -25.09
CA VAL A 14 -1.59 -28.90 -23.87
C VAL A 14 -0.82 -27.59 -23.98
N ALA A 15 -0.17 -27.33 -25.12
CA ALA A 15 0.54 -26.07 -25.34
C ALA A 15 -0.41 -24.86 -25.30
N LEU A 16 -1.60 -24.97 -25.88
CA LEU A 16 -2.62 -23.93 -25.84
C LEU A 16 -3.14 -23.71 -24.42
N LEU A 17 -3.40 -24.77 -23.66
CA LEU A 17 -3.80 -24.69 -22.25
C LEU A 17 -2.71 -24.03 -21.40
N LEU A 18 -1.44 -24.36 -21.61
CA LEU A 18 -0.32 -23.72 -20.93
C LEU A 18 -0.19 -22.25 -21.32
N TRP A 19 -0.40 -21.90 -22.59
CA TRP A 19 -0.38 -20.51 -23.06
C TRP A 19 -1.49 -19.67 -22.43
N ILE A 20 -2.69 -20.25 -22.25
CA ILE A 20 -3.83 -19.59 -21.60
C ILE A 20 -3.65 -19.53 -20.07
N ALA A 21 -3.07 -20.57 -19.46
CA ALA A 21 -2.83 -20.62 -18.02
C ALA A 21 -1.65 -19.71 -17.60
N ALA A 22 -0.62 -19.57 -18.43
CA ALA A 22 0.57 -18.76 -18.15
C ALA A 22 0.27 -17.30 -17.71
N PRO A 23 -0.58 -16.51 -18.40
CA PRO A 23 -0.93 -15.19 -17.92
C PRO A 23 -1.73 -15.24 -16.62
N LEU A 24 -2.55 -16.27 -16.40
CA LEU A 24 -3.36 -16.39 -15.18
C LEU A 24 -2.50 -16.63 -13.93
N LEU A 25 -1.43 -17.43 -14.06
CA LEU A 25 -0.44 -17.60 -12.98
C LEU A 25 0.46 -16.37 -12.79
N ARG A 26 0.69 -15.57 -13.84
CA ARG A 26 1.51 -14.35 -13.77
C ARG A 26 0.76 -13.11 -13.27
N HIS A 27 -0.58 -13.11 -13.28
CA HIS A 27 -1.41 -11.98 -12.81
C HIS A 27 -1.59 -11.91 -11.28
N GLY A 28 -1.10 -12.89 -10.52
CA GLY A 28 -1.21 -12.90 -9.06
C GLY A 28 -0.52 -11.71 -8.37
N SER A 29 0.52 -11.11 -8.98
CA SER A 29 1.26 -10.01 -8.36
C SER A 29 0.58 -8.65 -8.46
N ARG A 30 -0.01 -8.31 -9.61
CA ARG A 30 -0.64 -6.99 -9.81
C ARG A 30 -1.97 -6.81 -9.08
N PHE A 31 -2.75 -7.88 -8.96
CA PHE A 31 -4.01 -7.83 -8.21
C PHE A 31 -3.79 -7.78 -6.69
N ALA A 32 -2.77 -8.47 -6.18
CA ALA A 32 -2.36 -8.37 -4.78
C ALA A 32 -1.94 -6.94 -4.44
N GLU A 33 -1.09 -6.33 -5.27
CA GLU A 33 -0.58 -4.97 -5.04
C GLU A 33 -1.70 -3.91 -4.98
N HIS A 34 -2.72 -3.98 -5.84
CA HIS A 34 -3.85 -3.04 -5.78
C HIS A 34 -4.78 -3.30 -4.58
N ALA A 35 -4.94 -4.56 -4.17
CA ALA A 35 -5.73 -4.91 -2.99
C ALA A 35 -5.07 -4.38 -1.70
N ASP A 36 -3.75 -4.45 -1.62
CA ASP A 36 -2.96 -3.98 -0.48
C ASP A 36 -3.00 -2.45 -0.36
N VAL A 37 -3.00 -1.70 -1.47
CA VAL A 37 -3.16 -0.23 -1.46
C VAL A 37 -4.52 0.16 -0.91
N VAL A 38 -5.62 -0.43 -1.42
CA VAL A 38 -6.98 -0.12 -0.95
C VAL A 38 -7.17 -0.50 0.52
N LEU A 39 -6.58 -1.61 0.95
CA LEU A 39 -6.61 -2.01 2.36
C LEU A 39 -5.85 -1.00 3.24
N THR A 40 -4.64 -0.61 2.83
CA THR A 40 -3.82 0.39 3.53
C THR A 40 -4.58 1.71 3.71
N GLU A 41 -5.19 2.23 2.64
CA GLU A 41 -5.99 3.46 2.69
C GLU A 41 -7.15 3.35 3.69
N ARG A 42 -7.86 2.22 3.72
CA ARG A 42 -8.97 1.99 4.66
C ARG A 42 -8.49 1.95 6.11
N LEU A 43 -7.34 1.33 6.36
CA LEU A 43 -6.75 1.26 7.69
C LEU A 43 -6.28 2.65 8.15
N GLN A 44 -5.67 3.44 7.26
CA GLN A 44 -5.30 4.83 7.54
C GLN A 44 -6.51 5.69 7.90
N GLN A 45 -7.61 5.60 7.13
CA GLN A 45 -8.87 6.27 7.47
C GLN A 45 -9.47 5.79 8.80
N HIS A 46 -9.26 4.51 9.16
CA HIS A 46 -9.68 4.01 10.46
C HIS A 46 -8.85 4.60 11.59
N TYR A 47 -7.53 4.66 11.41
CA TYR A 47 -6.61 5.28 12.35
C TYR A 47 -6.94 6.76 12.61
N GLU A 48 -7.22 7.53 11.55
CA GLU A 48 -7.64 8.93 11.67
C GLU A 48 -8.94 9.08 12.48
N ARG A 49 -9.91 8.18 12.30
CA ARG A 49 -11.14 8.17 13.08
C ARG A 49 -10.87 7.89 14.56
N VAL A 50 -9.99 6.94 14.88
CA VAL A 50 -9.58 6.66 16.26
C VAL A 50 -8.94 7.91 16.89
N LEU A 51 -8.05 8.60 16.17
CA LEU A 51 -7.43 9.83 16.66
C LEU A 51 -8.44 10.95 16.89
N SER A 52 -9.40 11.12 15.99
CA SER A 52 -10.48 12.10 16.18
C SER A 52 -11.30 11.77 17.41
N ALA A 53 -11.71 10.51 17.58
CA ALA A 53 -12.49 10.07 18.73
C ALA A 53 -11.73 10.29 20.05
N LEU A 54 -10.42 10.01 20.08
CA LEU A 54 -9.58 10.23 21.25
C LEU A 54 -9.46 11.72 21.59
N ARG A 55 -9.35 12.59 20.58
CA ARG A 55 -9.31 14.05 20.76
C ARG A 55 -10.63 14.58 21.29
N ASP A 56 -11.74 14.16 20.71
CA ASP A 56 -13.08 14.59 21.11
C ASP A 56 -13.39 14.11 22.55
N LEU A 57 -12.94 12.90 22.91
CA LEU A 57 -13.02 12.36 24.27
C LEU A 57 -12.24 13.21 25.29
N GLU A 58 -11.02 13.63 24.94
CA GLU A 58 -10.21 14.53 25.77
C GLU A 58 -10.89 15.89 25.96
N GLU A 59 -11.47 16.44 24.88
CA GLU A 59 -12.22 17.69 24.93
C GLU A 59 -13.40 17.57 25.89
N ASP A 60 -14.23 16.53 25.75
CA ASP A 60 -15.38 16.30 26.62
C ASP A 60 -15.00 16.11 28.09
N TYR A 61 -13.87 15.45 28.37
CA TYR A 61 -13.34 15.32 29.72
C TYR A 61 -12.85 16.68 30.27
N SER A 62 -12.11 17.45 29.47
CA SER A 62 -11.61 18.77 29.85
C SER A 62 -12.74 19.77 30.16
N LEU A 63 -13.88 19.63 29.48
CA LEU A 63 -15.09 20.42 29.70
C LEU A 63 -15.92 19.92 30.90
N GLY A 64 -15.48 18.86 31.58
CA GLY A 64 -16.17 18.28 32.74
C GLY A 64 -17.47 17.55 32.40
N LYS A 65 -17.70 17.19 31.13
CA LYS A 65 -18.91 16.44 30.70
C LYS A 65 -18.83 14.96 31.07
N LEU A 66 -17.63 14.46 31.38
CA LEU A 66 -17.34 13.06 31.67
C LEU A 66 -16.75 12.89 33.07
N SER A 67 -17.13 11.81 33.75
CA SER A 67 -16.45 11.39 34.96
C SER A 67 -15.11 10.71 34.62
N GLN A 68 -14.14 10.79 35.53
CA GLN A 68 -12.82 10.18 35.34
C GLN A 68 -12.89 8.68 35.03
N ALA A 69 -13.76 7.95 35.72
CA ALA A 69 -13.93 6.51 35.49
C ALA A 69 -14.44 6.20 34.08
N ARG A 70 -15.37 7.01 33.57
CA ARG A 70 -15.91 6.85 32.21
C ARG A 70 -14.89 7.22 31.15
N TYR A 71 -14.20 8.35 31.34
CA TYR A 71 -13.13 8.79 30.45
C TYR A 71 -12.05 7.70 30.30
N GLN A 72 -11.57 7.12 31.40
CA GLN A 72 -10.52 6.10 31.32
C GLN A 72 -10.99 4.83 30.60
N ALA A 73 -12.21 4.37 30.85
CA ALA A 73 -12.76 3.20 30.16
C ALA A 73 -12.90 3.43 28.64
N GLU A 74 -13.43 4.58 28.22
CA GLU A 74 -13.55 4.92 26.80
C GLU A 74 -12.18 5.14 26.14
N ARG A 75 -11.23 5.76 26.87
CA ARG A 75 -9.87 5.99 26.40
C ARG A 75 -9.13 4.68 26.15
N GLU A 76 -9.22 3.73 27.07
CA GLU A 76 -8.62 2.40 26.91
C GLU A 76 -9.20 1.67 25.69
N HIS A 77 -10.51 1.77 25.48
CA HIS A 77 -11.16 1.19 24.31
C HIS A 77 -10.61 1.74 22.98
N TRP A 78 -10.56 3.07 22.84
CA TRP A 78 -10.04 3.71 21.62
C TRP A 78 -8.55 3.46 21.41
N ILE A 79 -7.75 3.45 22.48
CA ILE A 79 -6.32 3.11 22.39
C ILE A 79 -6.14 1.68 21.91
N ALA A 80 -6.89 0.72 22.45
CA ALA A 80 -6.82 -0.68 22.02
C ALA A 80 -7.13 -0.82 20.52
N GLN A 81 -8.16 -0.12 20.03
CA GLN A 81 -8.48 -0.10 18.60
C GLN A 81 -7.38 0.55 17.77
N GLY A 82 -6.77 1.64 18.24
CA GLY A 82 -5.65 2.28 17.56
C GLY A 82 -4.44 1.35 17.44
N VAL A 83 -4.12 0.60 18.50
CA VAL A 83 -3.05 -0.41 18.48
C VAL A 83 -3.34 -1.52 17.49
N GLU A 84 -4.59 -2.01 17.43
CA GLU A 84 -4.99 -3.04 16.47
C GLU A 84 -4.82 -2.58 15.02
N VAL A 85 -5.23 -1.34 14.70
CA VAL A 85 -5.06 -0.77 13.36
C VAL A 85 -3.59 -0.61 12.99
N LEU A 86 -2.75 -0.14 13.93
CA LEU A 86 -1.31 -0.02 13.71
C LEU A 86 -0.64 -1.38 13.49
N ALA A 87 -1.04 -2.40 14.24
CA ALA A 87 -0.53 -3.76 14.08
C ALA A 87 -0.92 -4.37 12.72
N GLU A 88 -2.10 -4.05 12.20
CA GLU A 88 -2.52 -4.50 10.87
C GLU A 88 -1.73 -3.78 9.76
N LEU A 89 -1.51 -2.46 9.90
CA LEU A 89 -0.66 -1.69 8.98
C LEU A 89 0.78 -2.23 8.94
N ASP A 90 1.32 -2.60 10.10
CA ASP A 90 2.64 -3.23 10.20
C ASP A 90 2.66 -4.60 9.51
N ARG A 91 1.64 -5.44 9.73
CA ARG A 91 1.54 -6.79 9.14
C ARG A 91 1.54 -6.77 7.61
N ILE A 92 0.90 -5.77 7.00
CA ILE A 92 0.86 -5.61 5.54
C ILE A 92 2.08 -4.85 4.99
N GLY A 93 3.06 -4.53 5.84
CA GLY A 93 4.29 -3.83 5.43
C GLY A 93 4.04 -2.41 4.93
N ALA A 94 2.97 -1.75 5.40
CA ALA A 94 2.62 -0.40 4.95
C ALA A 94 3.72 0.62 5.26
N PHE A 95 4.38 0.49 6.41
CA PHE A 95 5.48 1.38 6.81
C PHE A 95 6.72 1.19 5.94
N GLU A 96 7.14 -0.05 5.69
CA GLU A 96 8.28 -0.37 4.81
C GLU A 96 8.03 0.07 3.36
N THR A 97 6.80 -0.08 2.89
CA THR A 97 6.38 0.35 1.56
C THR A 97 6.40 1.87 1.45
N ALA A 98 5.93 2.58 2.48
CA ALA A 98 6.01 4.04 2.54
C ALA A 98 7.46 4.53 2.52
N ASP A 99 8.35 3.95 3.32
CA ASP A 99 9.78 4.31 3.36
C ASP A 99 10.47 4.08 2.02
N ARG A 100 10.20 2.93 1.37
CA ARG A 100 10.74 2.65 0.03
C ARG A 100 10.23 3.65 -1.00
N THR A 101 8.94 3.94 -0.99
CA THR A 101 8.31 4.90 -1.92
C THR A 101 8.88 6.30 -1.75
N ALA A 102 9.11 6.74 -0.50
CA ALA A 102 9.74 8.01 -0.21
C ALA A 102 11.17 8.09 -0.77
N ALA A 103 11.99 7.05 -0.53
CA ALA A 103 13.35 6.99 -1.06
C ALA A 103 13.40 6.96 -2.60
N GLU A 104 12.47 6.24 -3.25
CA GLU A 104 12.34 6.20 -4.70
C GLU A 104 11.95 7.57 -5.28
N LEU A 105 11.03 8.27 -4.61
CA LEU A 105 10.62 9.63 -4.98
C LEU A 105 11.77 10.61 -4.84
N ASP A 106 12.50 10.59 -3.72
CA ASP A 106 13.67 11.46 -3.50
C ASP A 106 14.73 11.25 -4.58
N ALA A 107 15.07 9.99 -4.88
CA ALA A 107 16.01 9.68 -5.95
C ALA A 107 15.51 10.13 -7.33
N ALA A 108 14.19 10.10 -7.58
CA ALA A 108 13.60 10.61 -8.81
C ALA A 108 13.69 12.14 -8.91
N VAL A 109 13.44 12.84 -7.81
CA VAL A 109 13.59 14.29 -7.70
C VAL A 109 15.05 14.70 -7.95
N ASP A 110 16.01 14.03 -7.33
CA ASP A 110 17.45 14.30 -7.53
C ASP A 110 17.86 14.18 -9.00
N ARG A 111 17.41 13.11 -9.68
CA ARG A 111 17.67 12.92 -11.12
C ARG A 111 17.07 14.06 -11.96
N GLN A 112 15.87 14.52 -11.64
CA GLN A 112 15.25 15.63 -12.35
C GLN A 112 16.03 16.94 -12.15
N ILE A 113 16.50 17.20 -10.93
CA ILE A 113 17.32 18.37 -10.60
C ILE A 113 18.64 18.32 -11.39
N GLU A 114 19.35 17.19 -11.39
CA GLU A 114 20.60 17.03 -12.14
C GLU A 114 20.42 17.26 -13.64
N GLN A 115 19.34 16.73 -14.23
CA GLN A 115 19.00 16.94 -15.63
C GLN A 115 18.72 18.42 -15.94
N ALA A 116 17.95 19.10 -15.08
CA ALA A 116 17.67 20.52 -15.21
C ALA A 116 18.95 21.38 -15.12
N VAL A 117 19.84 21.07 -14.17
CA VAL A 117 21.13 21.75 -14.03
C VAL A 117 22.03 21.49 -15.25
N ALA A 118 22.07 20.26 -15.77
CA ALA A 118 22.84 19.94 -16.97
C ALA A 118 22.31 20.67 -18.21
N ALA A 119 20.98 20.76 -18.36
CA ALA A 119 20.34 21.51 -19.44
C ALA A 119 20.64 23.02 -19.31
N TYR A 120 20.53 23.57 -18.10
CA TYR A 120 20.86 24.97 -17.83
C TYR A 120 22.33 25.26 -18.13
N ARG A 121 23.27 24.42 -17.68
CA ARG A 121 24.70 24.56 -17.98
C ARG A 121 25.01 24.45 -19.48
N LYS A 122 24.30 23.61 -20.24
CA LYS A 122 24.44 23.57 -21.71
C LYS A 122 23.92 24.84 -22.36
N ALA A 123 22.83 25.41 -21.86
CA ALA A 123 22.26 26.66 -22.36
C ALA A 123 23.07 27.91 -21.97
N HIS A 124 23.78 27.87 -20.83
CA HIS A 124 24.51 29.02 -20.26
C HIS A 124 26.05 28.88 -20.18
N LYS A 125 26.65 27.78 -20.66
CA LYS A 125 27.99 27.85 -21.26
C LYS A 125 27.84 28.66 -22.55
N LEU A 126 27.93 30.00 -22.53
CA LEU A 126 29.19 30.77 -22.56
C LEU A 126 30.21 30.07 -23.47
N ALA A 127 30.30 30.61 -24.69
CA ALA A 127 31.40 30.41 -25.62
C ALA A 127 32.77 30.64 -24.94
#